data_AF-A0A5B7EMX5-F1
#
_entry.id   AF-A0A5B7EMX5-F1
#
_cell.length_a   1.000
_cell.length_b   1.000
_cell.length_c   1.000
_cell.angle_alpha   90.00
_cell.angle_beta   90.00
_cell.angle_gamma   90.00
#
_symmetry.space_group_name_H-M   'P 1'
#
loop_
_entity.id
_entity.type
_entity.pdbx_description
1 polymer ?
#
loop_
_entity_poly.entity_id
_entity_poly.type
_entity_poly.pdbx_seq_one_letter_code
_entity_poly.pdbx_strand_id
1 'polypeptide(L)'
;MAANNADRSSICPTCLQTFSNFQGRRVHERSQHPLVFHDTEVAALRTDVKKVRWNPEELVMMAAFEASDPWAKNINVRIQAEVLPHRSIESIKGARKGDTYKALVRQTTSSPRRAASMPAPRSPPLPVPSIRSESPTSAQCNTYCWLSFHSFNIWEYCLRGPQPPPRHLKSEEEVHACM
;
A
#
# COMPACT_ATOMS: atom_id res chain seq x y z
N MET A 1 -17.99 -16.94 0.56
CA MET A 1 -17.06 -16.97 1.72
C MET A 1 -17.89 -16.74 2.98
N ALA A 2 -18.20 -17.81 3.72
CA ALA A 2 -19.06 -17.75 4.92
C ALA A 2 -18.19 -17.59 6.17
N ALA A 3 -18.05 -16.35 6.65
CA ALA A 3 -17.45 -16.03 7.93
C ALA A 3 -18.42 -15.12 8.70
N ASN A 4 -18.42 -15.21 10.04
CA ASN A 4 -19.02 -14.26 11.01
C ASN A 4 -20.34 -14.59 11.73
N ASN A 5 -20.74 -15.86 11.89
CA ASN A 5 -21.80 -16.18 12.88
C ASN A 5 -21.29 -16.91 14.13
N ALA A 6 -20.18 -17.66 14.05
CA ALA A 6 -19.63 -18.35 15.22
C ALA A 6 -19.07 -17.40 16.28
N ASP A 7 -18.42 -16.30 15.86
CA ASP A 7 -17.84 -15.32 16.78
C ASP A 7 -18.90 -14.55 17.58
N ARG A 8 -20.15 -14.49 17.11
CA ARG A 8 -21.25 -13.81 17.79
C ARG A 8 -22.11 -14.74 18.65
N SER A 9 -21.55 -15.85 19.10
CA SER A 9 -22.22 -16.74 20.07
C SER A 9 -22.72 -15.95 21.28
N SER A 10 -23.93 -16.27 21.73
CA SER A 10 -24.50 -15.76 22.98
C SER A 10 -24.12 -16.60 24.20
N ILE A 11 -23.30 -17.64 24.01
CA ILE A 11 -22.83 -18.56 25.06
C ILE A 11 -21.40 -18.18 25.43
N CYS A 12 -21.09 -18.10 26.73
CA CYS A 12 -19.74 -17.86 27.20
C CYS A 12 -18.87 -19.12 26.97
N PRO A 13 -17.70 -19.02 26.32
CA PRO A 13 -16.85 -20.19 26.07
C PRO A 13 -16.19 -20.73 27.34
N THR A 14 -16.08 -19.93 28.40
CA THR A 14 -15.35 -20.29 29.63
C THR A 14 -16.24 -21.01 30.64
N CYS A 15 -17.48 -20.54 30.85
CA CYS A 15 -18.40 -21.09 31.84
C CYS A 15 -19.73 -21.61 31.25
N LEU A 16 -19.89 -21.53 29.93
CA LEU A 16 -21.06 -22.02 29.18
C LEU A 16 -22.39 -21.37 29.56
N GLN A 17 -22.37 -20.26 30.30
CA GLN A 17 -23.56 -19.46 30.57
C GLN A 17 -24.13 -18.87 29.28
N THR A 18 -25.45 -18.92 29.16
CA THR A 18 -26.22 -18.39 28.02
C THR A 18 -26.67 -16.97 28.30
N PHE A 19 -26.53 -16.10 27.30
CA PHE A 19 -26.94 -14.70 27.37
C PHE A 19 -27.96 -14.39 26.27
N SER A 20 -28.67 -13.28 26.43
CA SER A 20 -29.63 -12.80 25.43
C SER A 20 -28.94 -12.31 24.14
N ASN A 21 -27.71 -11.80 24.24
CA ASN A 21 -26.95 -11.30 23.11
C ASN A 21 -25.43 -11.38 23.35
N PHE A 22 -24.67 -11.24 22.26
CA PHE A 22 -23.19 -11.25 22.26
C PHE A 22 -22.58 -10.20 23.20
N GLN A 23 -23.19 -9.01 23.28
CA GLN A 23 -22.68 -7.91 24.11
C GLN A 23 -22.76 -8.27 25.59
N GLY A 24 -23.89 -8.82 26.04
CA GLY A 24 -24.08 -9.29 27.42
C GLY A 24 -23.07 -10.37 27.78
N ARG A 25 -22.86 -11.33 26.89
CA ARG A 25 -21.80 -12.34 27.03
C ARG A 25 -20.41 -11.71 27.13
N ARG A 26 -20.08 -10.70 26.31
CA ARG A 26 -18.76 -10.03 26.34
C ARG A 26 -18.53 -9.23 27.63
N VAL A 27 -19.58 -8.59 28.16
CA VAL A 27 -19.52 -7.91 29.47
C VAL A 27 -19.33 -8.92 30.59
N HIS A 28 -20.03 -10.05 30.53
CA HIS A 28 -19.83 -11.16 31.46
C HIS A 28 -18.39 -11.68 31.40
N GLU A 29 -17.85 -11.94 30.20
CA GLU A 29 -16.49 -12.46 30.03
C GLU A 29 -15.43 -11.51 30.60
N ARG A 30 -15.56 -10.20 30.36
CA ARG A 30 -14.67 -9.19 30.93
C ARG A 30 -14.73 -9.13 32.46
N SER A 31 -15.89 -9.38 33.06
CA SER A 31 -16.09 -9.28 34.51
C SER A 31 -15.77 -10.56 35.27
N GLN A 32 -16.22 -11.71 34.77
CA GLN A 32 -16.08 -13.02 35.43
C GLN A 32 -14.84 -13.80 34.98
N HIS A 33 -14.32 -13.48 33.79
CA HIS A 33 -13.17 -14.17 33.20
C HIS A 33 -12.09 -13.17 32.71
N PRO A 34 -11.66 -12.20 33.56
CA PRO A 34 -10.79 -11.12 33.12
C PRO A 34 -9.45 -11.62 32.56
N LEU A 35 -8.85 -12.66 33.16
CA LEU A 35 -7.61 -13.24 32.68
C LEU A 35 -7.76 -13.82 31.26
N VAL A 36 -8.77 -14.67 31.04
CA VAL A 36 -9.04 -15.28 29.74
C VAL A 36 -9.43 -14.23 28.71
N PHE A 37 -10.23 -13.23 29.09
CA PHE A 37 -10.61 -12.12 28.21
C PHE A 37 -9.37 -11.32 27.77
N HIS A 38 -8.48 -10.98 28.69
CA HIS A 38 -7.27 -10.24 28.35
C HIS A 38 -6.30 -11.07 27.51
N ASP A 39 -6.12 -12.36 27.82
CA ASP A 39 -5.24 -13.24 27.04
C ASP A 39 -5.74 -13.42 25.61
N THR A 40 -7.05 -13.58 25.42
CA THR A 40 -7.67 -13.71 24.08
C THR A 40 -7.59 -12.40 23.29
N GLU A 41 -7.86 -11.24 23.91
CA GLU A 41 -7.72 -9.93 23.26
C GLU A 41 -6.25 -9.63 22.91
N VAL A 42 -5.30 -9.94 23.80
CA VAL A 42 -3.86 -9.79 23.51
C VAL A 42 -3.42 -10.75 22.41
N ALA A 43 -3.91 -11.99 22.39
CA ALA A 43 -3.64 -12.93 21.31
C ALA A 43 -4.19 -12.42 19.97
N ALA A 44 -5.42 -11.89 19.94
CA ALA A 44 -6.00 -11.28 18.75
C ALA A 44 -5.15 -10.10 18.25
N LEU A 45 -4.71 -9.21 19.15
CA LEU A 45 -3.83 -8.09 18.79
C LEU A 45 -2.43 -8.54 18.33
N ARG A 46 -1.92 -9.68 18.83
CA ARG A 46 -0.64 -10.24 18.38
C ARG A 46 -0.74 -10.90 17.01
N THR A 47 -1.92 -11.37 16.61
CA THR A 47 -2.15 -11.84 15.24
C THR A 47 -2.16 -10.71 14.21
N ASP A 48 -2.20 -9.44 14.65
CA ASP A 48 -2.06 -8.28 13.78
C ASP A 48 -0.62 -8.17 13.25
N VAL A 49 -0.40 -8.87 12.14
CA VAL A 49 0.64 -8.72 11.11
C VAL A 49 1.95 -8.11 11.62
N LYS A 50 2.88 -8.98 12.00
CA LYS A 50 4.32 -8.64 12.12
C LYS A 50 4.73 -7.88 10.86
N LYS A 51 5.08 -6.59 11.00
CA LYS A 51 5.50 -5.75 9.87
C LYS A 51 6.66 -6.43 9.14
N VAL A 52 6.36 -7.02 7.99
CA VAL A 52 7.34 -7.72 7.17
C VAL A 52 8.39 -6.70 6.73
N ARG A 53 9.67 -6.97 7.02
CA ARG A 53 10.81 -6.16 6.60
C ARG A 53 10.72 -5.92 5.09
N TRP A 54 11.02 -4.70 4.64
CA TRP A 54 11.10 -4.38 3.22
C TRP A 54 12.27 -5.12 2.59
N ASN A 55 11.99 -5.87 1.52
CA ASN A 55 13.06 -6.45 0.71
C ASN A 55 13.71 -5.32 -0.11
N PRO A 56 15.05 -5.23 -0.19
CA PRO A 56 15.72 -4.26 -1.04
C PRO A 56 15.23 -4.27 -2.50
N GLU A 57 14.90 -5.43 -3.07
CA GLU A 57 14.39 -5.52 -4.45
C GLU A 57 13.02 -4.83 -4.61
N GLU A 58 12.13 -4.98 -3.63
CA GLU A 58 10.82 -4.31 -3.63
C GLU A 58 10.99 -2.79 -3.60
N LEU A 59 11.96 -2.28 -2.82
CA LEU A 59 12.26 -0.85 -2.76
C LEU A 59 12.78 -0.31 -4.10
N VAL A 60 13.62 -1.09 -4.79
CA VAL A 60 14.14 -0.74 -6.12
C VAL A 60 13.01 -0.71 -7.15
N MET A 61 12.13 -1.73 -7.18
CA MET A 61 10.99 -1.74 -8.11
C MET A 61 10.04 -0.57 -7.87
N MET A 62 9.74 -0.27 -6.60
CA MET A 62 8.92 0.88 -6.22
C MET A 62 9.56 2.21 -6.62
N ALA A 63 10.88 2.36 -6.41
CA ALA A 63 11.62 3.56 -6.78
C ALA A 63 11.71 3.73 -8.31
N ALA A 64 11.90 2.65 -9.05
CA ALA A 64 11.90 2.66 -10.51
C ALA A 64 10.54 3.07 -11.08
N PHE A 65 9.45 2.56 -10.50
CA PHE A 65 8.10 2.94 -10.86
C PHE A 65 7.85 4.43 -10.61
N GLU A 66 8.20 4.94 -9.43
CA GLU A 66 8.05 6.38 -9.11
C GLU A 66 8.93 7.27 -9.98
N ALA A 67 10.15 6.84 -10.30
CA ALA A 67 11.05 7.57 -11.21
C ALA A 67 10.54 7.60 -12.65
N SER A 68 9.79 6.58 -13.08
CA SER A 68 9.21 6.52 -14.43
C SER A 68 8.00 7.44 -14.62
N ASP A 69 7.23 7.70 -13.56
CA ASP A 69 6.08 8.60 -13.59
C ASP A 69 6.06 9.54 -12.36
N PRO A 70 6.90 10.59 -12.36
CA PRO A 70 7.06 11.48 -11.21
C PRO A 70 5.82 12.35 -10.93
N TRP A 71 4.87 12.42 -11.86
CA TRP A 71 3.65 13.25 -11.75
C TRP A 71 2.40 12.40 -11.48
N ALA A 72 2.57 11.10 -11.23
CA ALA A 72 1.46 10.19 -10.96
C ALA A 72 0.59 10.67 -9.79
N LYS A 73 -0.68 10.99 -10.10
CA LYS A 73 -1.70 11.14 -9.07
C LYS A 73 -1.89 9.79 -8.37
N ASN A 74 -2.07 9.81 -7.05
CA ASN A 74 -2.29 8.61 -6.24
C ASN A 74 -1.20 7.53 -6.39
N ILE A 75 0.07 7.92 -6.53
CA ILE A 75 1.22 7.03 -6.72
C ILE A 75 1.23 5.80 -5.78
N ASN A 76 0.81 5.93 -4.51
CA ASN A 76 0.76 4.81 -3.56
C ASN A 76 -0.22 3.71 -3.97
N VAL A 77 -1.38 4.10 -4.53
CA VAL A 77 -2.40 3.15 -5.01
C VAL A 77 -1.88 2.44 -6.26
N ARG A 78 -1.22 3.18 -7.15
CA ARG A 78 -0.62 2.62 -8.36
C ARG A 78 0.52 1.67 -8.06
N ILE A 79 1.42 2.02 -7.15
CA ILE A 79 2.48 1.12 -6.66
C ILE A 79 1.86 -0.17 -6.11
N GLN A 80 0.78 -0.08 -5.32
CA GLN A 80 0.12 -1.28 -4.81
C GLN A 80 -0.46 -2.13 -5.95
N ALA A 81 -1.21 -1.51 -6.86
CA ALA A 81 -1.90 -2.24 -7.92
C ALA A 81 -0.94 -2.85 -8.97
N GLU A 82 0.12 -2.12 -9.32
CA GLU A 82 0.99 -2.45 -10.46
C GLU A 82 2.31 -3.13 -10.05
N VAL A 83 2.82 -2.86 -8.84
CA VAL A 83 4.18 -3.30 -8.42
C VAL A 83 4.14 -4.25 -7.23
N LEU A 84 3.37 -3.92 -6.18
CA LEU A 84 3.40 -4.62 -4.89
C LEU A 84 1.99 -4.90 -4.35
N PRO A 85 1.21 -5.80 -4.98
CA PRO A 85 -0.19 -6.07 -4.61
C PRO A 85 -0.34 -6.68 -3.22
N HIS A 86 0.69 -7.38 -2.74
CA HIS A 86 0.74 -7.96 -1.39
C HIS A 86 1.07 -6.96 -0.28
N ARG A 87 1.47 -5.73 -0.61
CA ARG A 87 1.80 -4.70 0.38
C ARG A 87 0.60 -3.79 0.59
N SER A 88 0.33 -3.43 1.85
CA SER A 88 -0.71 -2.43 2.16
C SER A 88 -0.27 -1.02 1.78
N ILE A 89 -1.24 -0.15 1.50
CA ILE A 89 -0.99 1.27 1.18
C ILE A 89 -0.25 1.97 2.34
N GLU A 90 -0.57 1.63 3.58
CA GLU A 90 0.06 2.17 4.79
C GLU A 90 1.53 1.76 4.87
N SER A 91 1.84 0.49 4.52
CA SER A 91 3.21 0.01 4.44
C SER A 91 3.99 0.76 3.38
N ILE A 92 3.42 0.92 2.17
CA ILE A 92 4.04 1.66 1.05
C ILE A 92 4.30 3.11 1.43
N LYS A 93 3.31 3.80 2.02
CA LYS A 93 3.47 5.15 2.57
C LYS A 93 4.60 5.20 3.60
N GLY A 94 4.71 4.20 4.47
CA GLY A 94 5.78 4.09 5.46
C GLY A 94 7.17 4.01 4.83
N ALA A 95 7.34 3.16 3.82
CA ALA A 95 8.61 3.01 3.11
C ALA A 95 9.03 4.26 2.36
N ARG A 96 8.09 4.91 1.65
CA ARG A 96 8.37 6.12 0.87
C ARG A 96 8.84 7.31 1.71
N LYS A 97 8.50 7.34 3.00
CA LYS A 97 8.97 8.38 3.93
C LYS A 97 10.48 8.27 4.21
N GLY A 98 11.06 7.08 4.11
CA GLY A 98 12.46 6.82 4.45
C GLY A 98 13.45 7.47 3.48
N ASP A 99 14.56 7.99 4.02
CA ASP A 99 15.56 8.69 3.20
C ASP A 99 16.35 7.75 2.29
N THR A 100 16.52 6.48 2.70
CA THR A 100 17.09 5.43 1.84
C THR A 100 16.27 5.25 0.56
N TYR A 101 14.94 5.25 0.67
CA TYR A 101 14.05 5.17 -0.48
C TYR A 101 14.17 6.42 -1.36
N LYS A 102 14.13 7.63 -0.78
CA LYS A 102 14.27 8.87 -1.55
C LYS A 102 15.60 8.94 -2.30
N ALA A 103 16.68 8.43 -1.71
CA ALA A 103 17.97 8.32 -2.37
C ALA A 103 17.91 7.37 -3.57
N LEU A 104 17.25 6.22 -3.45
CA LEU A 104 17.02 5.30 -4.57
C LEU A 104 16.22 5.95 -5.70
N VAL A 105 15.16 6.69 -5.38
CA VAL A 105 14.37 7.41 -6.40
C VAL A 105 15.24 8.42 -7.13
N ARG A 106 16.00 9.26 -6.40
CA ARG A 106 16.91 10.25 -7.01
C ARG A 106 17.95 9.60 -7.91
N GLN A 107 18.60 8.53 -7.43
CA GLN A 107 19.58 7.78 -8.22
C GLN A 107 18.93 7.25 -9.50
N THR A 108 17.74 6.67 -9.40
CA THR A 108 17.01 6.09 -10.53
C THR A 108 16.56 7.15 -11.54
N THR A 109 16.08 8.31 -11.07
CA THR A 109 15.73 9.45 -11.93
C THR A 109 16.97 10.05 -12.61
N SER A 110 18.09 10.15 -11.90
CA SER A 110 19.34 10.72 -12.43
C SER A 110 20.12 9.78 -13.35
N SER A 111 19.84 8.48 -13.29
CA SER A 111 20.46 7.47 -14.13
C SER A 111 19.53 7.18 -15.29
N PRO A 112 19.63 7.88 -16.43
CA PRO A 112 18.96 7.45 -17.64
C PRO A 112 19.43 6.02 -17.90
N ARG A 113 18.48 5.08 -17.88
CA ARG A 113 18.62 3.66 -18.21
C ARG A 113 19.85 3.47 -19.10
N ARG A 114 20.94 2.87 -18.57
CA ARG A 114 22.10 2.46 -19.37
C ARG A 114 21.56 1.63 -20.53
N ALA A 115 21.35 2.27 -21.67
CA ALA A 115 21.04 1.59 -22.90
C ALA A 115 22.25 0.70 -23.17
N ALA A 116 22.02 -0.61 -23.09
CA ALA A 116 22.85 -1.67 -23.65
C ALA A 116 24.34 -1.30 -23.85
N SER A 117 25.15 -1.40 -22.80
CA SER A 117 26.60 -1.53 -22.99
C SER A 117 26.90 -2.93 -23.52
N MET A 118 26.61 -3.16 -24.80
CA MET A 118 27.25 -4.22 -25.57
C MET A 118 28.67 -3.73 -25.90
N PRO A 119 29.75 -4.43 -25.53
CA PRO A 119 31.09 -4.08 -25.98
C PRO A 119 31.17 -4.38 -27.48
N ALA A 120 31.46 -3.37 -28.29
CA ALA A 120 31.71 -3.53 -29.73
C ALA A 120 32.91 -4.46 -29.96
N PRO A 121 32.79 -5.53 -30.78
CA PRO A 121 33.96 -6.28 -31.21
C PRO A 121 34.72 -5.44 -32.24
N ARG A 122 35.97 -5.08 -31.92
CA ARG A 122 36.92 -4.49 -32.85
C ARG A 122 37.37 -5.54 -33.86
N SER A 123 37.28 -5.26 -35.17
CA SER A 123 38.33 -5.54 -36.21
C SER A 123 37.83 -5.31 -37.66
N PRO A 124 38.72 -5.03 -38.64
CA PRO A 124 38.45 -4.25 -39.87
C PRO A 124 38.01 -5.09 -41.09
N PRO A 125 37.38 -4.48 -42.14
CA PRO A 125 36.89 -5.23 -43.29
C PRO A 125 37.94 -5.43 -44.38
N LEU A 126 38.10 -6.67 -44.84
CA LEU A 126 38.67 -7.03 -46.15
C LEU A 126 37.52 -7.35 -47.15
N PRO A 127 37.77 -7.23 -48.47
CA PRO A 127 36.71 -7.01 -49.46
C PRO A 127 35.97 -8.28 -49.90
N VAL A 128 34.70 -8.04 -50.25
CA VAL A 128 33.61 -8.96 -50.63
C VAL A 128 33.76 -9.43 -52.09
N PRO A 129 33.22 -10.61 -52.46
CA PRO A 129 32.18 -10.57 -53.50
C PRO A 129 30.98 -11.50 -53.24
N SER A 130 29.82 -10.84 -53.05
CA SER A 130 28.53 -11.01 -53.72
C SER A 130 28.23 -12.34 -54.43
N ILE A 131 27.35 -13.15 -53.85
CA ILE A 131 26.36 -13.96 -54.60
C ILE A 131 25.01 -13.92 -53.86
N ARG A 132 23.96 -13.86 -54.69
CA ARG A 132 22.54 -13.54 -54.46
C ARG A 132 21.69 -14.81 -54.29
N SER A 133 20.45 -14.60 -53.82
CA SER A 133 19.26 -15.51 -53.82
C SER A 133 19.18 -16.48 -52.64
N GLU A 134 18.05 -16.75 -51.98
CA GLU A 134 16.64 -16.32 -52.03
C GLU A 134 16.00 -16.62 -50.64
N SER A 135 14.79 -16.12 -50.40
CA SER A 135 14.01 -16.04 -49.15
C SER A 135 13.43 -17.40 -48.66
N PRO A 136 12.46 -17.51 -47.70
CA PRO A 136 11.89 -16.56 -46.73
C PRO A 136 11.73 -17.16 -45.30
N THR A 137 11.69 -16.36 -44.23
CA THR A 137 10.85 -16.71 -43.06
C THR A 137 10.53 -15.54 -42.12
N SER A 138 9.24 -15.49 -41.80
CA SER A 138 8.62 -15.11 -40.52
C SER A 138 8.75 -13.68 -39.97
N ALA A 139 7.55 -13.11 -39.82
CA ALA A 139 7.08 -12.38 -38.65
C ALA A 139 7.71 -11.01 -38.37
N GLN A 140 7.01 -9.97 -38.81
CA GLN A 140 7.04 -8.69 -38.14
C GLN A 140 5.63 -8.30 -37.71
N CYS A 141 5.53 -8.15 -36.39
CA CYS A 141 4.44 -7.60 -35.62
C CYS A 141 4.37 -6.08 -35.85
N ASN A 142 3.20 -5.61 -36.28
CA ASN A 142 2.87 -4.19 -36.35
C ASN A 142 2.10 -3.79 -35.08
N THR A 143 2.71 -2.88 -34.32
CA THR A 143 2.22 -1.51 -34.14
C THR A 143 0.79 -1.34 -33.58
N TYR A 144 0.75 -0.92 -32.31
CA TYR A 144 -0.21 -0.07 -31.58
C TYR A 144 -1.70 -0.10 -31.94
N CYS A 145 -2.55 -0.33 -30.93
CA CYS A 145 -3.82 0.40 -30.83
C CYS A 145 -4.24 0.55 -29.36
N TRP A 146 -3.97 1.75 -28.84
CA TRP A 146 -4.71 2.34 -27.73
C TRP A 146 -6.17 2.57 -28.14
N LEU A 147 -7.02 2.77 -27.13
CA LEU A 147 -8.43 3.23 -27.13
C LEU A 147 -9.41 2.14 -26.66
N SER A 148 -10.03 2.35 -25.49
CA SER A 148 -11.44 2.78 -25.34
C SER A 148 -12.33 1.55 -25.12
N PHE A 149 -13.20 1.38 -24.13
CA PHE A 149 -14.25 2.17 -23.46
C PHE A 149 -14.74 1.22 -22.33
N HIS A 150 -15.28 1.58 -21.16
CA HIS A 150 -16.54 2.26 -20.91
C HIS A 150 -16.67 2.56 -19.39
N SER A 151 -17.32 3.68 -19.11
CA SER A 151 -17.77 4.24 -17.83
C SER A 151 -18.40 3.24 -16.84
N PHE A 152 -18.26 3.50 -15.53
CA PHE A 152 -19.39 3.91 -14.69
C PHE A 152 -18.94 4.48 -13.33
N ASN A 153 -19.64 5.54 -12.93
CA ASN A 153 -19.47 6.33 -11.71
C ASN A 153 -19.72 5.51 -10.44
N ILE A 154 -19.08 5.91 -9.33
CA ILE A 154 -19.75 6.35 -8.09
C ILE A 154 -18.78 7.32 -7.38
N TRP A 155 -19.05 8.62 -7.57
CA TRP A 155 -18.62 9.67 -6.67
C TRP A 155 -19.79 9.92 -5.74
N GLU A 156 -19.74 9.41 -4.51
CA GLU A 156 -20.46 10.01 -3.40
C GLU A 156 -19.91 9.48 -2.07
N TYR A 157 -19.97 10.32 -1.04
CA TYR A 157 -19.44 10.15 0.32
C TYR A 157 -17.98 10.56 0.52
N CYS A 158 -17.78 11.86 0.79
CA CYS A 158 -17.37 12.35 2.13
C CYS A 158 -16.87 13.81 2.06
N LEU A 159 -17.72 14.74 1.62
CA LEU A 159 -17.61 16.15 2.04
C LEU A 159 -18.19 16.29 3.45
N ARG A 160 -17.43 15.91 4.48
CA ARG A 160 -17.66 16.40 5.84
C ARG A 160 -16.40 16.22 6.68
N GLY A 161 -15.44 17.11 6.50
CA GLY A 161 -14.35 17.28 7.46
C GLY A 161 -14.93 17.79 8.79
N PRO A 162 -14.39 17.35 9.94
CA PRO A 162 -14.86 17.78 11.26
C PRO A 162 -14.61 19.27 11.49
N GLN A 163 -15.63 19.93 12.03
CA GLN A 163 -15.66 21.33 12.46
C GLN A 163 -14.58 21.61 13.54
N PRO A 164 -13.84 22.72 13.47
CA PRO A 164 -12.94 23.11 14.55
C PRO A 164 -13.74 23.60 15.77
N PRO A 165 -13.25 23.35 17.00
CA PRO A 165 -13.95 23.75 18.21
C PRO A 165 -14.02 25.28 18.37
N PRO A 166 -15.08 25.82 19.01
CA PRO A 166 -15.26 27.26 19.20
C PRO A 166 -14.15 27.87 20.05
N ARG A 167 -13.76 29.11 19.71
CA ARG A 167 -12.86 29.92 20.55
C ARG A 167 -13.60 30.31 21.83
N HIS A 168 -13.16 29.78 22.95
CA HIS A 168 -13.72 30.14 24.25
C HIS A 168 -13.45 31.63 24.53
N LEU A 169 -14.53 32.36 24.80
CA LEU A 169 -14.51 33.74 25.29
C LEU A 169 -13.76 33.78 26.62
N LYS A 170 -12.89 34.78 26.78
CA LYS A 170 -12.20 35.09 28.04
C LYS A 170 -13.26 35.58 29.02
N SER A 171 -13.48 34.82 30.09
CA SER A 171 -14.26 35.25 31.24
C SER A 171 -13.44 36.27 32.03
N GLU A 172 -14.03 37.45 32.13
CA GLU A 172 -13.75 38.56 33.03
C GLU A 172 -13.84 38.17 34.51
N GLU A 173 -12.81 37.53 35.08
CA GLU A 173 -12.72 37.39 36.55
C GLU A 173 -11.27 37.23 37.00
N GLU A 174 -10.49 38.31 36.95
CA GLU A 174 -9.27 38.44 37.75
C GLU A 174 -9.08 39.90 38.16
N VAL A 175 -10.07 40.40 38.90
CA VAL A 175 -9.97 41.63 39.68
C VAL A 175 -9.65 41.21 41.12
N HIS A 176 -8.36 41.29 41.49
CA HIS A 176 -7.81 41.55 42.84
C HIS A 176 -6.46 40.84 43.04
N ALA A 177 -5.37 41.54 42.76
CA ALA A 177 -4.10 41.39 43.47
C ALA A 177 -3.14 42.53 43.08
N CYS A 178 -3.45 43.76 43.48
CA CYS A 178 -2.47 44.83 43.60
C CYS A 178 -2.99 45.86 44.60
N MET A 179 -2.74 45.60 45.89
CA MET A 179 -2.23 46.55 46.88
C MET A 179 -2.03 45.85 48.22
#